data_AF-A0A0F5YCP2-F1
#
_entry.id   AF-A0A0F5YCP2-F1
#
_cell.length_a   1.000
_cell.length_b   1.000
_cell.length_c   1.000
_cell.angle_alpha   90.00
_cell.angle_beta   90.00
_cell.angle_gamma   90.00
#
_symmetry.space_group_name_H-M   'P 1'
#
loop_
_entity.id
_entity.type
_entity.pdbx_description
1 polymer ?
#
loop_
_entity_poly.entity_id
_entity_poly.type
_entity_poly.pdbx_seq_one_letter_code
_entity_poly.pdbx_strand_id
1 'polypeptide(L)'
;MENNPLHTAIRLSQAATKQLQTLGETLTPEQITPQLIAETETLFKQALANLAAALNPPNLDHIPPDVLSQAERLGIPLDDIEVQVAMSSHHLSQIIGVLAEIDNRAENIRRRREYFLVRLPDITVEKLGSRLPVMTAADLQGPTEQTPASVRDALKAKYNLNRLNHKTRSQSSLFEKIKQAKQALEPPEVALDEEDDLPF
;
A
#
# COMPACT_ATOMS: atom_id res chain seq x y z
N MET A 1 -5.66 26.40 -31.16
CA MET A 1 -6.40 25.51 -32.06
C MET A 1 -6.49 24.19 -31.35
N GLU A 2 -7.66 23.82 -30.85
CA GLU A 2 -7.85 22.54 -30.17
C GLU A 2 -7.52 21.42 -31.15
N ASN A 3 -6.54 20.59 -30.82
CA ASN A 3 -6.24 19.38 -31.56
C ASN A 3 -7.40 18.42 -31.36
N ASN A 4 -8.46 18.56 -32.16
CA ASN A 4 -9.61 17.68 -32.11
C ASN A 4 -9.12 16.24 -32.34
N PRO A 5 -9.25 15.34 -31.34
CA PRO A 5 -8.73 13.98 -31.42
C PRO A 5 -9.29 13.23 -32.64
N LEU A 6 -10.53 13.52 -33.05
CA LEU A 6 -11.13 12.93 -34.25
C LEU A 6 -10.42 13.36 -35.55
N HIS A 7 -10.08 14.65 -35.69
CA HIS A 7 -9.35 15.11 -36.87
C HIS A 7 -7.94 14.51 -36.92
N THR A 8 -7.28 14.39 -35.77
CA THR A 8 -5.98 13.73 -35.67
C THR A 8 -6.09 12.24 -36.03
N ALA A 9 -7.11 11.53 -35.54
CA ALA A 9 -7.36 10.13 -35.86
C ALA A 9 -7.59 9.92 -37.37
N ILE A 10 -8.40 10.77 -38.01
CA ILE A 10 -8.65 10.72 -39.46
C ILE A 10 -7.34 10.92 -40.24
N ARG A 11 -6.52 11.89 -39.86
CA ARG A 11 -5.24 12.16 -40.54
C ARG A 11 -4.28 10.97 -40.41
N LEU A 12 -4.16 10.40 -39.21
CA LEU A 12 -3.30 9.25 -38.94
C LEU A 12 -3.77 8.00 -39.69
N SER A 13 -5.09 7.73 -39.73
CA SER A 13 -5.63 6.58 -40.46
C SER A 13 -5.41 6.70 -41.97
N GLN A 14 -5.56 7.90 -42.55
CA GLN A 14 -5.25 8.15 -43.96
C GLN A 14 -3.77 7.94 -44.27
N ALA A 15 -2.87 8.39 -43.40
CA ALA A 15 -1.43 8.18 -43.55
C ALA A 15 -1.06 6.69 -43.48
N ALA A 16 -1.60 5.96 -42.50
CA ALA A 16 -1.37 4.52 -42.33
C ALA A 16 -1.90 3.72 -43.55
N THR A 17 -3.07 4.09 -44.06
CA THR A 17 -3.67 3.44 -45.24
C THR A 17 -2.82 3.66 -46.49
N LYS A 18 -2.28 4.87 -46.70
CA LYS A 18 -1.36 5.16 -47.80
C LYS A 18 -0.07 4.35 -47.69
N GLN A 19 0.49 4.21 -46.49
CA GLN A 19 1.68 3.39 -46.27
C GLN A 19 1.43 1.90 -46.54
N LEU A 20 0.28 1.35 -46.11
CA LEU A 20 -0.12 -0.01 -46.47
C LEU A 20 -0.28 -0.20 -47.98
N GLN A 21 -0.89 0.77 -48.67
CA GLN A 21 -1.01 0.73 -50.13
C GLN A 21 0.37 0.69 -50.78
N THR A 22 1.32 1.52 -50.33
CA THR A 22 2.69 1.46 -50.86
C THR A 22 3.38 0.12 -50.60
N LEU A 23 3.15 -0.48 -49.43
CA LEU A 23 3.67 -1.80 -49.10
C LEU A 23 3.10 -2.93 -49.98
N GLY A 24 1.80 -2.89 -50.28
CA GLY A 24 1.13 -3.94 -51.03
C GLY A 24 1.22 -3.80 -52.55
N GLU A 25 1.25 -2.56 -53.06
CA GLU A 25 1.14 -2.28 -54.50
C GLU A 25 2.46 -1.86 -55.15
N THR A 26 3.36 -1.22 -54.40
CA THR A 26 4.57 -0.59 -54.99
C THR A 26 5.89 -1.23 -54.60
N LEU A 27 5.98 -1.89 -53.44
CA LEU A 27 7.22 -2.49 -52.96
C LEU A 27 7.26 -3.99 -53.27
N THR A 28 8.44 -4.48 -53.65
CA THR A 28 8.66 -5.93 -53.80
C THR A 28 8.84 -6.57 -52.41
N PRO A 29 8.56 -7.88 -52.24
CA PRO A 29 8.65 -8.57 -50.94
C PRO A 29 10.01 -8.42 -50.24
N GLU A 30 11.09 -8.23 -51.00
CA GLU A 30 12.46 -8.05 -50.48
C GLU A 30 12.71 -6.65 -49.90
N GLN A 31 11.90 -5.65 -50.29
CA GLN A 31 11.99 -4.27 -49.82
C GLN A 31 11.12 -4.02 -48.58
N ILE A 32 10.23 -4.97 -48.25
CA ILE A 32 9.38 -4.90 -47.07
C ILE A 32 10.22 -5.25 -45.85
N THR A 33 10.67 -4.23 -45.12
CA THR A 33 11.41 -4.43 -43.87
C THR A 33 10.46 -4.54 -42.67
N PRO A 34 10.84 -5.29 -41.62
CA PRO A 34 10.07 -5.35 -40.37
C PRO A 34 9.85 -3.96 -39.73
N GLN A 35 10.78 -3.02 -39.97
CA GLN A 35 10.68 -1.65 -39.48
C GLN A 35 9.53 -0.89 -40.14
N LEU A 36 9.37 -0.99 -41.47
CA LEU A 36 8.27 -0.33 -42.17
C LEU A 36 6.90 -0.85 -41.71
N ILE A 37 6.80 -2.17 -41.48
CA ILE A 37 5.60 -2.79 -40.93
C ILE A 37 5.31 -2.26 -39.53
N ALA A 38 6.33 -2.20 -38.66
CA ALA A 38 6.18 -1.67 -37.30
C ALA A 38 5.77 -0.20 -37.29
N GLU A 39 6.33 0.63 -38.18
CA GLU A 39 5.92 2.03 -38.35
C GLU A 39 4.45 2.14 -38.73
N THR A 40 4.02 1.35 -39.72
CA THR A 40 2.62 1.33 -40.16
C THR A 40 1.68 0.89 -39.04
N GLU A 41 2.07 -0.13 -38.27
CA GLU A 41 1.33 -0.62 -37.10
C GLU A 41 1.22 0.46 -36.01
N THR A 42 2.32 1.19 -35.73
CA THR A 42 2.30 2.28 -34.75
C THR A 42 1.36 3.42 -35.15
N LEU A 43 1.28 3.77 -36.43
CA LEU A 43 0.32 4.78 -36.90
C LEU A 43 -1.13 4.35 -36.68
N PHE A 44 -1.45 3.06 -36.90
CA PHE A 44 -2.79 2.54 -36.61
C PHE A 44 -3.11 2.56 -35.11
N LYS A 45 -2.15 2.18 -34.26
CA LYS A 45 -2.33 2.25 -32.79
C LYS A 45 -2.59 3.68 -32.33
N GLN A 46 -1.83 4.65 -32.82
CA GLN A 46 -2.04 6.06 -32.52
C GLN A 46 -3.39 6.58 -33.03
N ALA A 47 -3.82 6.18 -34.22
CA ALA A 47 -5.13 6.55 -34.76
C ALA A 47 -6.27 6.01 -33.87
N LEU A 48 -6.17 4.76 -33.44
CA LEU A 48 -7.13 4.14 -32.53
C LEU A 48 -7.15 4.82 -31.16
N ALA A 49 -5.99 5.17 -30.61
CA ALA A 49 -5.89 5.86 -29.33
C ALA A 49 -6.55 7.24 -29.37
N ASN A 50 -6.33 8.00 -30.45
CA ASN A 50 -7.01 9.29 -30.66
C ASN A 50 -8.53 9.11 -30.83
N LEU A 51 -8.98 8.05 -31.49
CA LEU A 51 -10.40 7.75 -31.61
C LEU A 51 -11.02 7.39 -30.25
N ALA A 52 -10.32 6.58 -29.45
CA ALA A 52 -10.73 6.24 -28.10
C ALA A 52 -10.77 7.47 -27.18
N ALA A 53 -9.78 8.37 -27.30
CA ALA A 53 -9.75 9.65 -26.59
C ALA A 53 -10.94 10.56 -26.94
N ALA A 54 -11.54 10.42 -28.12
CA ALA A 54 -12.75 11.16 -28.47
C ALA A 54 -14.01 10.64 -27.76
N LEU A 55 -14.05 9.35 -27.41
CA LEU A 55 -15.14 8.74 -26.65
C LEU A 55 -14.97 8.96 -25.14
N ASN A 56 -13.76 8.73 -24.64
CA ASN A 56 -13.38 8.90 -23.25
C ASN A 56 -12.16 9.81 -23.20
N PRO A 57 -12.33 11.13 -22.95
CA PRO A 57 -11.19 12.03 -22.86
C PRO A 57 -10.22 11.53 -21.78
N PRO A 58 -8.91 11.54 -22.04
CA PRO A 58 -7.91 11.14 -21.06
C PRO A 58 -8.01 12.07 -19.85
N ASN A 59 -8.66 11.59 -18.79
CA ASN A 59 -8.65 12.22 -17.48
C ASN A 59 -7.93 11.28 -16.51
N LEU A 60 -6.94 11.79 -15.81
CA LEU A 60 -6.16 11.08 -14.79
C LEU A 60 -6.50 11.53 -13.36
N ASP A 61 -7.49 12.42 -13.18
CA ASP A 61 -7.89 13.00 -11.90
C ASP A 61 -8.33 11.94 -10.86
N HIS A 62 -8.83 10.78 -11.32
CA HIS A 62 -9.23 9.67 -10.46
C HIS A 62 -8.04 8.84 -9.97
N ILE A 63 -6.84 9.06 -10.49
CA ILE A 63 -5.63 8.33 -10.15
C ILE A 63 -4.86 9.13 -9.08
N PRO A 64 -4.53 8.54 -7.93
CA PRO A 64 -3.76 9.22 -6.90
C PRO A 64 -2.39 9.69 -7.41
N PRO A 65 -1.91 10.87 -6.95
CA PRO A 65 -0.64 11.45 -7.41
C PRO A 65 0.57 10.56 -7.09
N ASP A 66 0.51 9.79 -6.01
CA ASP A 66 1.56 8.83 -5.63
C ASP A 66 1.72 7.73 -6.70
N VAL A 67 0.60 7.28 -7.29
CA VAL A 67 0.60 6.26 -8.34
C VAL A 67 1.11 6.83 -9.66
N LEU A 68 0.75 8.08 -9.98
CA LEU A 68 1.29 8.79 -11.16
C LEU A 68 2.80 8.98 -11.04
N SER A 69 3.28 9.41 -9.87
CA SER A 69 4.71 9.56 -9.57
C SER A 69 5.46 8.23 -9.68
N GLN A 70 4.83 7.13 -9.24
CA GLN A 70 5.38 5.78 -9.40
C GLN A 70 5.50 5.40 -10.89
N ALA A 71 4.48 5.71 -11.70
CA ALA A 71 4.51 5.43 -13.14
C ALA A 71 5.64 6.20 -13.84
N GLU A 72 5.81 7.48 -13.54
CA GLU A 72 6.92 8.31 -14.06
C GLU A 72 8.28 7.74 -13.65
N ARG A 73 8.45 7.38 -12.37
CA ARG A 73 9.68 6.76 -11.85
C ARG A 73 10.03 5.47 -12.59
N LEU A 74 9.01 4.69 -12.96
CA LEU A 74 9.17 3.46 -13.72
C LEU A 74 9.39 3.71 -15.21
N GLY A 75 9.35 4.95 -15.70
CA GLY A 75 9.56 5.30 -17.10
C GLY A 75 8.34 5.04 -17.98
N ILE A 76 7.14 5.10 -17.41
CA ILE A 76 5.87 5.10 -18.16
C ILE A 76 5.59 6.54 -18.61
N PRO A 77 5.48 6.82 -19.92
CA PRO A 77 5.29 8.18 -20.40
C PRO A 77 3.85 8.63 -20.19
N LEU A 78 3.62 9.52 -19.22
CA LEU A 78 2.28 10.06 -18.95
C LEU A 78 1.80 11.04 -20.03
N ASP A 79 2.69 11.54 -20.89
CA ASP A 79 2.34 12.40 -22.04
C ASP A 79 1.82 11.61 -23.25
N ASP A 80 1.98 10.28 -23.26
CA ASP A 80 1.54 9.43 -24.37
C ASP A 80 0.02 9.21 -24.28
N ILE A 81 -0.70 9.58 -25.34
CA ILE A 81 -2.15 9.45 -25.40
C ILE A 81 -2.63 8.00 -25.27
N GLU A 82 -1.85 7.03 -25.74
CA GLU A 82 -2.16 5.61 -25.56
C GLU A 82 -2.15 5.23 -24.08
N VAL A 83 -1.14 5.71 -23.34
CA VAL A 83 -1.01 5.48 -21.90
C VAL A 83 -2.10 6.19 -21.13
N GLN A 84 -2.37 7.46 -21.44
CA GLN A 84 -3.41 8.23 -20.76
C GLN A 84 -4.80 7.60 -20.94
N VAL A 85 -5.14 7.17 -22.17
CA VAL A 85 -6.40 6.47 -22.44
C VAL A 85 -6.46 5.12 -21.73
N ALA A 86 -5.36 4.37 -21.69
CA ALA A 86 -5.31 3.11 -20.95
C ALA A 86 -5.54 3.34 -19.44
N MET A 87 -4.87 4.33 -18.86
CA MET A 87 -5.01 4.68 -17.44
C MET A 87 -6.40 5.25 -17.10
N SER A 88 -7.01 6.02 -18.01
CA SER A 88 -8.37 6.55 -17.80
C SER A 88 -9.46 5.50 -17.91
N SER A 89 -9.25 4.46 -18.72
CA SER A 89 -10.25 3.42 -18.99
C SER A 89 -10.20 2.22 -18.03
N HIS A 90 -9.17 2.10 -17.20
CA HIS A 90 -8.95 0.94 -16.32
C HIS A 90 -9.12 1.27 -14.84
N HIS A 91 -9.39 0.22 -14.05
CA HIS A 91 -9.55 0.37 -12.60
C HIS A 91 -8.20 0.61 -11.93
N LEU A 92 -8.18 1.44 -10.87
CA LEU A 92 -6.96 1.81 -10.15
C LEU A 92 -6.16 0.58 -9.65
N SER A 93 -6.85 -0.46 -9.18
CA SER A 93 -6.19 -1.70 -8.74
C SER A 93 -5.41 -2.39 -9.86
N GLN A 94 -5.89 -2.32 -11.11
CA GLN A 94 -5.20 -2.91 -12.26
C GLN A 94 -3.93 -2.11 -12.55
N ILE A 95 -4.04 -0.78 -12.56
CA ILE A 95 -2.90 0.13 -12.76
C ILE A 95 -1.82 -0.14 -11.71
N ILE A 96 -2.18 -0.16 -10.43
CA ILE A 96 -1.25 -0.44 -9.33
C ILE A 96 -0.63 -1.84 -9.48
N GLY A 97 -1.44 -2.84 -9.83
CA GLY A 97 -0.97 -4.22 -10.04
C GLY A 97 0.11 -4.30 -11.12
N VAL A 98 -0.10 -3.63 -12.27
CA VAL A 98 0.89 -3.62 -13.36
C VAL A 98 2.14 -2.85 -12.94
N LEU A 99 2.00 -1.68 -12.31
CA LEU A 99 3.16 -0.89 -11.86
C LEU A 99 4.00 -1.68 -10.85
N ALA A 100 3.36 -2.42 -9.94
CA ALA A 100 4.06 -3.31 -9.01
C ALA A 100 4.74 -4.49 -9.73
N GLU A 101 4.11 -5.09 -10.74
CA GLU A 101 4.74 -6.13 -11.56
C GLU A 101 5.97 -5.60 -12.31
N ILE A 102 5.90 -4.37 -12.83
CA ILE A 102 7.02 -3.69 -13.50
C ILE A 102 8.15 -3.39 -12.52
N ASP A 103 7.85 -2.87 -11.32
CA ASP A 103 8.85 -2.58 -10.28
C ASP A 103 9.57 -3.86 -9.84
N ASN A 104 8.82 -4.94 -9.60
CA ASN A 104 9.36 -6.24 -9.19
C ASN A 104 10.23 -6.91 -10.27
N ARG A 105 9.97 -6.62 -11.55
CA ARG A 105 10.68 -7.22 -12.70
C ARG A 105 11.43 -6.16 -13.52
N ALA A 106 11.85 -5.08 -12.88
CA ALA A 106 12.40 -3.89 -13.54
C ALA A 106 13.63 -4.18 -14.41
N GLU A 107 14.42 -5.21 -14.06
CA GLU A 107 15.61 -5.66 -14.80
C GLU A 107 15.26 -6.49 -16.04
N ASN A 108 14.12 -7.19 -16.03
CA ASN A 108 13.70 -8.09 -17.10
C ASN A 108 12.87 -7.36 -18.18
N ILE A 109 12.19 -6.29 -17.80
CA ILE A 109 11.29 -5.55 -18.68
C ILE A 109 12.05 -4.39 -19.33
N ARG A 110 12.53 -4.61 -20.56
CA ARG A 110 13.19 -3.56 -21.37
C ARG A 110 12.22 -2.49 -21.86
N ARG A 111 11.02 -2.88 -22.30
CA ARG A 111 10.04 -1.97 -22.92
C ARG A 111 8.83 -1.78 -22.01
N ARG A 112 8.99 -0.90 -21.01
CA ARG A 112 8.02 -0.73 -19.93
C ARG A 112 6.69 -0.16 -20.39
N ARG A 113 6.70 0.80 -21.33
CA ARG A 113 5.48 1.33 -21.98
C ARG A 113 4.65 0.21 -22.63
N GLU A 114 5.27 -0.56 -23.53
CA GLU A 114 4.58 -1.62 -24.27
C GLU A 114 4.08 -2.70 -23.33
N TYR A 115 4.91 -3.09 -22.35
CA TYR A 115 4.52 -4.04 -21.33
C TYR A 115 3.31 -3.54 -20.53
N PHE A 116 3.31 -2.27 -20.12
CA PHE A 116 2.19 -1.67 -19.39
C PHE A 116 0.89 -1.74 -20.19
N LEU A 117 0.91 -1.27 -21.45
CA LEU A 117 -0.28 -1.23 -22.31
C LEU A 117 -0.84 -2.63 -22.62
N VAL A 118 0.03 -3.62 -22.83
CA VAL A 118 -0.39 -5.00 -23.11
C VAL A 118 -0.90 -5.69 -21.84
N ARG A 119 -0.27 -5.43 -20.68
CA ARG A 119 -0.57 -6.15 -19.44
C ARG A 119 -1.81 -5.63 -18.72
N LEU A 120 -2.12 -4.33 -18.85
CA LEU A 120 -3.23 -3.67 -18.18
C LEU A 120 -4.60 -4.39 -18.34
N PRO A 121 -5.04 -4.78 -19.55
CA PRO A 121 -6.32 -5.47 -19.73
C PRO A 121 -6.35 -6.89 -19.14
N ASP A 122 -5.18 -7.54 -19.02
CA ASP A 122 -5.07 -8.90 -18.49
C ASP A 122 -5.14 -8.96 -16.96
N ILE A 123 -4.86 -7.86 -16.27
CA ILE A 123 -4.92 -7.82 -14.81
C ILE A 123 -6.37 -7.85 -14.36
N THR A 124 -6.70 -8.80 -13.50
CA THR A 124 -8.02 -8.87 -12.90
C THR A 124 -8.22 -7.71 -11.92
N VAL A 125 -9.43 -7.16 -11.88
CA VAL A 125 -9.78 -6.16 -10.87
C VAL A 125 -9.75 -6.85 -9.51
N GLU A 126 -8.73 -6.54 -8.69
CA GLU A 126 -8.68 -7.02 -7.33
C GLU A 126 -9.94 -6.54 -6.59
N LYS A 127 -10.79 -7.49 -6.21
CA LYS A 127 -11.81 -7.23 -5.20
C LYS A 127 -11.04 -6.98 -3.91
N LEU A 128 -10.82 -5.70 -3.59
CA LEU A 128 -10.39 -5.27 -2.27
C LEU A 128 -11.50 -5.69 -1.28
N GLY A 129 -11.52 -6.97 -0.89
CA GLY A 129 -12.24 -7.39 0.30
C GLY A 129 -11.68 -6.63 1.50
N SER A 130 -12.39 -6.60 2.62
CA SER A 130 -11.88 -5.98 3.83
C SER A 130 -10.54 -6.62 4.22
N ARG A 131 -9.43 -5.97 3.86
CA ARG A 131 -8.06 -6.40 4.19
C ARG A 131 -7.75 -6.28 5.69
N LEU A 132 -8.70 -5.74 6.45
CA LEU A 132 -8.64 -5.66 7.89
C LEU A 132 -9.76 -6.55 8.47
N PRO A 133 -9.47 -7.38 9.49
CA PRO A 133 -10.54 -7.94 10.29
C PRO A 133 -11.38 -6.77 10.81
N VAL A 134 -12.68 -6.78 10.51
CA VAL A 134 -13.62 -5.81 11.08
C VAL A 134 -13.80 -6.20 12.54
N MET A 135 -12.96 -5.66 13.43
CA MET A 135 -13.22 -5.77 14.87
C MET A 135 -14.44 -4.92 15.17
N THR A 136 -15.52 -5.58 15.54
CA THR A 136 -16.73 -4.94 16.05
C THR A 136 -16.64 -4.81 17.57
N ALA A 137 -17.44 -3.93 18.17
CA ALA A 137 -17.51 -3.82 19.62
C ALA A 137 -17.92 -5.14 20.31
N ALA A 138 -18.56 -6.07 19.58
CA ALA A 138 -18.90 -7.40 20.06
C ALA A 138 -17.65 -8.29 20.23
N ASP A 139 -16.64 -8.13 19.38
CA ASP A 139 -15.39 -8.92 19.44
C ASP A 139 -14.50 -8.52 20.64
N LEU A 140 -14.77 -7.35 21.23
CA LEU A 140 -14.12 -6.86 22.45
C LEU A 140 -14.86 -7.27 23.73
N GLN A 141 -16.03 -7.90 23.61
CA GLN A 141 -16.74 -8.46 24.76
C GLN A 141 -16.03 -9.76 25.15
N GLY A 142 -15.11 -9.65 26.13
CA GLY A 142 -14.57 -10.82 26.81
C GLY A 142 -15.70 -11.69 27.38
N PRO A 143 -15.42 -12.97 27.67
CA PRO A 143 -16.44 -13.90 28.17
C PRO A 143 -17.10 -13.35 29.43
N THR A 144 -18.43 -13.16 29.37
CA THR A 144 -19.26 -12.60 30.44
C THR A 144 -19.36 -13.54 31.64
N GLU A 145 -19.15 -14.84 31.42
CA GLU A 145 -19.17 -15.86 32.45
C GLU A 145 -17.78 -16.08 33.05
N GLN A 146 -17.68 -15.92 34.37
CA GLN A 146 -16.46 -16.28 35.08
C GLN A 146 -16.17 -17.76 34.85
N THR A 147 -15.00 -18.05 34.30
CA THR A 147 -14.57 -19.42 34.04
C THR A 147 -14.63 -20.22 35.35
N PRO A 148 -15.29 -21.40 35.39
CA PRO A 148 -15.35 -22.22 36.59
C PRO A 148 -13.96 -22.57 37.11
N ALA A 149 -13.79 -22.66 38.43
CA ALA A 149 -12.49 -22.91 39.06
C ALA A 149 -11.84 -24.21 38.55
N SER A 150 -12.65 -25.25 38.32
CA SER A 150 -12.19 -26.54 37.79
C SER A 150 -11.53 -26.43 36.42
N VAL A 151 -12.12 -25.65 35.51
CA VAL A 151 -11.60 -25.42 34.15
C VAL A 151 -10.32 -24.58 34.22
N ARG A 152 -10.28 -23.56 35.10
CA ARG A 152 -9.06 -22.76 35.32
C ARG A 152 -7.91 -23.62 35.83
N ASP A 153 -8.16 -24.52 36.78
CA ASP A 153 -7.10 -25.34 37.36
C ASP A 153 -6.61 -26.43 36.39
N ALA A 154 -7.51 -27.00 35.59
CA ALA A 154 -7.14 -27.89 34.48
C ALA A 154 -6.26 -27.17 33.44
N LEU A 155 -6.59 -25.92 33.09
CA LEU A 155 -5.78 -25.12 32.17
C LEU A 155 -4.42 -24.77 32.77
N LYS A 156 -4.36 -24.36 34.04
CA LYS A 156 -3.09 -24.10 34.73
C LYS A 156 -2.19 -25.33 34.76
N ALA A 157 -2.77 -26.52 34.98
CA ALA A 157 -2.05 -27.78 34.95
C ALA A 157 -1.56 -28.12 33.53
N LYS A 158 -2.44 -28.03 32.53
CA LYS A 158 -2.11 -28.31 31.12
C LYS A 158 -0.98 -27.44 30.58
N TYR A 159 -0.98 -26.15 30.93
CA TYR A 159 0.02 -25.18 30.48
C TYR A 159 1.16 -24.96 31.49
N ASN A 160 1.25 -25.78 32.54
CA ASN A 160 2.27 -25.68 33.60
C ASN A 160 2.41 -24.28 34.23
N LEU A 161 1.36 -23.46 34.20
CA LEU A 161 1.36 -22.09 34.73
C LEU A 161 1.62 -22.05 36.24
N ASN A 162 1.34 -23.15 36.93
CA ASN A 162 1.67 -23.33 38.35
C ASN A 162 3.18 -23.19 38.63
N ARG A 163 4.04 -23.43 37.63
CA ARG A 163 5.50 -23.29 37.77
C ARG A 163 5.98 -21.85 37.58
N LEU A 164 5.16 -20.98 36.98
CA LEU A 164 5.49 -19.58 36.73
C LEU A 164 5.38 -18.71 37.99
N ASN A 165 4.53 -19.11 38.95
CA ASN A 165 4.38 -18.42 40.24
C ASN A 165 5.37 -18.95 41.29
N HIS A 166 6.66 -18.96 40.96
CA HIS A 166 7.66 -19.00 42.01
C HIS A 166 7.62 -17.63 42.71
N LYS A 167 7.04 -17.58 43.91
CA LYS A 167 7.18 -16.43 44.82
C LYS A 167 8.66 -16.28 45.15
N THR A 168 9.39 -15.57 44.31
CA THR A 168 10.79 -15.23 44.53
C THR A 168 10.85 -14.19 45.64
N ARG A 169 11.18 -14.66 46.84
CA ARG A 169 11.67 -13.92 48.01
C ARG A 169 10.88 -12.67 48.44
N SER A 170 10.24 -12.81 49.59
CA SER A 170 10.07 -11.75 50.60
C SER A 170 11.33 -10.85 50.64
N GLN A 171 11.24 -9.69 50.00
CA GLN A 171 12.04 -8.55 50.38
C GLN A 171 11.19 -7.81 51.42
N SER A 172 11.66 -7.78 52.67
CA SER A 172 11.12 -6.82 53.63
C SER A 172 11.07 -5.46 52.95
N SER A 173 9.89 -4.84 52.99
CA SER A 173 9.62 -3.59 52.29
C SER A 173 10.70 -2.57 52.66
N LEU A 174 11.14 -1.78 51.69
CA LEU A 174 12.12 -0.71 51.89
C LEU A 174 11.71 0.19 53.08
N PHE A 175 10.41 0.33 53.33
CA PHE A 175 9.84 1.03 54.48
C PHE A 175 10.11 0.36 55.84
N GLU A 176 10.11 -0.97 55.94
CA GLU A 176 10.49 -1.66 57.18
C GLU A 176 11.96 -1.43 57.51
N LYS A 177 12.82 -1.46 56.48
CA LYS A 177 14.25 -1.16 56.64
C LYS A 177 14.47 0.29 57.05
N ILE A 178 13.72 1.23 56.46
CA ILE A 178 13.77 2.65 56.85
C ILE A 178 13.27 2.84 58.29
N LYS A 179 12.19 2.15 58.70
CA LYS A 179 11.66 2.23 60.06
C LYS A 179 12.66 1.72 61.10
N GLN A 180 13.31 0.59 60.83
CA GLN A 180 14.36 0.04 61.70
C GLN A 180 15.59 0.96 61.78
N ALA A 181 16.02 1.53 60.65
CA ALA A 181 17.12 2.49 60.62
C ALA A 181 16.78 3.77 61.41
N LYS A 182 15.52 4.23 61.37
CA LYS A 182 15.08 5.41 62.13
C LYS A 182 15.08 5.15 63.63
N GLN A 183 14.63 3.96 64.07
CA GLN A 183 14.67 3.57 65.49
C GLN A 183 16.10 3.42 66.03
N ALA A 184 17.07 3.05 65.19
CA ALA A 184 18.47 2.94 65.60
C ALA A 184 19.19 4.31 65.70
N LEU A 185 18.58 5.39 65.20
CA LEU A 185 19.16 6.73 65.15
C LEU A 185 18.62 7.69 66.23
N GLU A 186 17.61 7.29 67.00
CA GLU A 186 17.09 8.10 68.10
C GLU A 186 18.02 7.99 69.32
N PRO A 187 18.65 9.09 69.79
CA PRO A 187 19.39 9.09 71.05
C PRO A 187 18.42 8.94 72.24
N PRO A 188 18.87 8.36 73.37
CA PRO A 188 18.00 8.17 74.54
C PRO A 188 17.52 9.52 75.05
N GLU A 189 16.20 9.64 75.24
CA GLU A 189 15.56 10.82 75.82
C GLU A 189 16.18 11.15 77.18
N VAL A 190 16.85 12.29 77.26
CA VAL A 190 17.21 12.92 78.52
C VAL A 190 15.92 13.49 79.09
N ALA A 191 15.46 12.91 80.19
CA ALA A 191 14.40 13.46 81.01
C ALA A 191 14.77 14.89 81.42
N LEU A 192 13.91 15.86 81.10
CA LEU A 192 13.99 17.22 81.64
C LEU A 192 12.71 17.47 82.42
N ASP A 193 12.93 17.66 83.72
CA ASP A 193 11.94 17.91 84.76
C ASP A 193 11.05 19.13 84.45
N GLU A 194 9.78 19.01 84.84
CA GLU A 194 8.76 20.05 84.82
C GLU A 194 9.12 21.16 85.83
N GLU A 195 9.34 22.39 85.34
CA GLU A 195 9.21 23.61 86.15
C GLU A 195 8.19 24.54 85.50
N ASP A 196 6.95 24.42 85.97
CA ASP A 196 5.92 25.45 85.94
C ASP A 196 6.34 26.60 86.86
N ASP A 197 6.47 27.83 86.33
CA ASP A 197 5.94 29.05 86.96
C ASP A 197 6.27 30.31 86.14
N LEU A 198 5.25 30.93 85.55
CA LEU A 198 5.26 32.33 85.13
C LEU A 198 4.01 33.03 85.69
N PRO A 199 4.13 34.08 86.50
CA PRO A 199 2.99 34.91 86.91
C PRO A 199 2.71 36.01 85.85
N PHE A 200 1.43 36.36 85.75
CA PHE A 200 0.82 37.36 84.86
C PHE A 200 1.47 38.76 84.90
#